data_AF-A0A929G5Y8-F1
#
_entry.id   AF-A0A929G5Y8-F1
#
_cell.length_a   1.000
_cell.length_b   1.000
_cell.length_c   1.000
_cell.angle_alpha   90.00
_cell.angle_beta   90.00
_cell.angle_gamma   90.00
#
_symmetry.space_group_name_H-M   'P 1'
#
loop_
_entity.id
_entity.type
_entity.pdbx_description
1 polymer ?
#
loop_
_entity_poly.entity_id
_entity_poly.type
_entity_poly.pdbx_seq_one_letter_code
_entity_poly.pdbx_strand_id
1 'polypeptide(L)'
;MGTRTWLLYSLRCADGTLYTGVTTDLTRRVAEHNAGRGARYTAGRRPVTLLAAWCFPSQGAAQRAEARFRRLPRARKLALIAQRQSFDGAPPENCPRRSPLTTSA
;
A
#
# COMPACT_ATOMS: atom_id res chain seq x y z
N MET A 1 -15.98 -3.85 19.64
CA MET A 1 -15.75 -2.69 18.75
C MET A 1 -14.60 -3.05 17.81
N GLY A 2 -14.87 -3.27 16.53
CA GLY A 2 -13.82 -3.65 15.58
C GLY A 2 -12.89 -2.48 15.29
N THR A 3 -11.62 -2.60 15.66
CA THR A 3 -10.57 -1.62 15.32
C THR A 3 -10.34 -1.66 13.80
N ARG A 4 -10.80 -0.63 13.08
CA ARG A 4 -10.53 -0.50 11.64
C ARG A 4 -9.03 -0.33 11.43
N THR A 5 -8.43 -1.30 10.75
CA THR A 5 -7.02 -1.23 10.33
C THR A 5 -6.87 -0.32 9.13
N TRP A 6 -5.83 0.49 9.12
CA TRP A 6 -5.45 1.36 8.01
C TRP A 6 -4.27 0.78 7.26
N LEU A 7 -4.29 0.87 5.94
CA LEU A 7 -3.30 0.29 5.04
C LEU A 7 -2.59 1.40 4.29
N LEU A 8 -1.28 1.55 4.49
CA LEU A 8 -0.43 2.30 3.57
C LEU A 8 -0.10 1.39 2.40
N TYR A 9 -0.28 1.86 1.17
CA TYR A 9 0.03 1.10 -0.02
C TYR A 9 0.90 1.89 -1.00
N SER A 10 1.66 1.14 -1.79
CA SER A 10 2.50 1.65 -2.87
C SER A 10 2.10 0.97 -4.18
N LEU A 11 1.75 1.78 -5.18
CA LEU A 11 1.42 1.36 -6.53
C LEU A 11 2.53 1.80 -7.49
N ARG A 12 2.79 0.96 -8.49
CA ARG A 12 3.55 1.33 -9.68
C ARG A 12 2.58 1.73 -10.77
N CYS A 13 2.70 2.95 -11.26
CA CYS A 13 2.03 3.41 -12.46
C CYS A 13 2.74 2.90 -13.73
N ALA A 14 2.04 2.90 -14.87
CA ALA A 14 2.58 2.44 -16.15
C ALA A 14 3.86 3.19 -16.59
N ASP A 15 4.01 4.44 -16.18
CA ASP A 15 5.19 5.29 -16.46
C ASP A 15 6.38 5.03 -15.53
N GLY A 16 6.29 4.04 -14.63
CA GLY A 16 7.34 3.73 -13.65
C GLY A 16 7.40 4.69 -12.45
N THR A 17 6.45 5.62 -12.34
CA THR A 17 6.26 6.43 -11.13
C THR A 17 5.63 5.59 -10.02
N LEU A 18 5.94 5.99 -8.78
CA LEU A 18 5.40 5.34 -7.59
C LEU A 18 4.33 6.26 -7.00
N TYR A 19 3.13 5.71 -6.85
CA TYR A 19 2.04 6.36 -6.14
C TYR A 19 1.89 5.72 -4.76
N THR A 20 1.80 6.54 -3.72
CA THR A 20 1.61 6.07 -2.34
C THR A 20 0.39 6.72 -1.74
N GLY A 21 -0.38 5.96 -0.97
CA GLY A 21 -1.53 6.49 -0.25
C GLY A 21 -1.96 5.56 0.87
N VAL A 22 -2.90 6.01 1.68
CA VAL A 22 -3.51 5.22 2.75
C VAL A 22 -4.96 4.89 2.42
N THR A 23 -5.43 3.71 2.83
CA THR A 23 -6.82 3.27 2.65
C THR A 23 -7.19 2.27 3.73
N THR A 24 -8.47 2.11 4.03
CA THR A 24 -8.97 0.98 4.84
C THR A 24 -9.32 -0.23 3.98
N ASP A 25 -9.53 -0.02 2.68
CA ASP A 25 -9.88 -1.05 1.71
C ASP A 25 -8.95 -0.96 0.50
N LEU A 26 -7.99 -1.88 0.44
CA LEU A 26 -6.97 -1.89 -0.62
C LEU A 26 -7.50 -2.44 -1.93
N THR A 27 -8.26 -3.54 -1.86
CA THR A 27 -8.80 -4.22 -3.02
C THR A 27 -9.74 -3.30 -3.79
N ARG A 28 -10.67 -2.65 -3.08
CA ARG A 28 -11.58 -1.68 -3.68
C ARG A 28 -10.82 -0.51 -4.30
N ARG A 29 -9.80 0.00 -3.61
CA ARG A 29 -9.04 1.16 -4.08
C ARG A 29 -8.20 0.86 -5.33
N VAL A 30 -7.54 -0.29 -5.39
CA VAL A 30 -6.78 -0.72 -6.58
C VAL A 30 -7.72 -0.92 -7.77
N ALA A 31 -8.89 -1.52 -7.55
CA ALA A 31 -9.92 -1.67 -8.58
C ALA A 31 -10.44 -0.30 -9.06
N GLU A 32 -10.71 0.65 -8.16
CA GLU A 32 -11.09 2.03 -8.51
C GLU A 32 -10.02 2.71 -9.38
N HIS A 33 -8.73 2.57 -9.03
CA HIS A 33 -7.63 3.14 -9.82
C HIS A 33 -7.54 2.53 -11.23
N ASN A 34 -7.65 1.20 -11.37
CA ASN A 34 -7.63 0.54 -12.68
C ASN A 34 -8.90 0.84 -13.51
N ALA A 35 -10.05 1.01 -12.84
CA ALA A 35 -11.30 1.44 -13.48
C ALA A 35 -11.32 2.93 -13.86
N GLY A 36 -10.26 3.70 -13.56
CA GLY A 36 -10.19 5.15 -13.85
C GLY A 36 -11.02 6.03 -12.90
N ARG A 37 -11.61 5.44 -11.85
CA ARG A 37 -12.39 6.14 -10.80
C ARG A 37 -11.56 6.53 -9.58
N GLY A 38 -10.26 6.20 -9.58
CA GLY A 38 -9.32 6.57 -8.53
C GLY A 38 -8.86 8.04 -8.64
N ALA A 39 -7.70 8.34 -8.05
CA ALA A 39 -7.13 9.68 -8.11
C ALA A 39 -6.94 10.16 -9.57
N ARG A 40 -7.25 11.44 -9.84
CA ARG A 40 -7.08 12.07 -11.17
C ARG A 40 -5.67 11.83 -11.75
N TYR A 41 -4.67 11.77 -10.88
CA TYR A 41 -3.27 11.47 -11.20
C TYR A 41 -3.04 10.06 -11.78
N THR A 42 -3.81 9.07 -11.35
CA THR A 42 -3.69 7.66 -11.78
C THR A 42 -4.57 7.30 -12.97
N ALA A 43 -5.59 8.11 -13.29
CA ALA A 43 -6.54 7.83 -14.36
C ALA A 43 -5.90 7.73 -15.75
N GLY A 44 -4.84 8.49 -16.01
CA GLY A 44 -4.06 8.46 -17.27
C GLY A 44 -2.81 7.57 -17.23
N ARG A 45 -2.51 6.88 -16.13
CA ARG A 45 -1.25 6.14 -15.92
C ARG A 45 -1.47 4.65 -15.60
N ARG A 46 -2.52 4.09 -16.20
CA ARG A 46 -2.96 2.70 -16.07
C ARG A 46 -2.18 1.80 -17.06
N PRO A 47 -1.97 0.51 -16.74
CA PRO A 47 -2.39 -0.18 -15.53
C PRO A 47 -1.56 0.20 -14.30
N VAL A 48 -2.20 0.23 -13.12
CA VAL A 48 -1.49 0.38 -11.85
C VAL A 48 -1.31 -0.99 -11.19
N THR A 49 -0.09 -1.26 -10.72
CA THR A 49 0.25 -2.52 -10.07
C THR A 49 0.52 -2.28 -8.59
N LEU A 50 -0.13 -3.03 -7.70
CA LEU A 50 0.15 -2.99 -6.28
C LEU A 50 1.53 -3.62 -6.00
N LEU A 51 2.46 -2.83 -5.45
CA LEU A 51 3.80 -3.29 -5.11
C LEU A 51 3.88 -3.77 -3.65
N ALA A 52 3.37 -2.97 -2.72
CA ALA A 52 3.42 -3.28 -1.28
C ALA A 52 2.26 -2.65 -0.53
N ALA A 53 1.93 -3.23 0.61
CA ALA A 53 0.97 -2.68 1.57
C ALA A 53 1.39 -3.01 3.00
N TRP A 54 1.18 -2.06 3.92
CA TRP A 54 1.52 -2.15 5.33
C TRP A 54 0.34 -1.74 6.20
N CYS A 55 0.12 -2.48 7.29
CA CYS A 55 -1.01 -2.29 8.19
C CYS A 55 -0.64 -1.41 9.38
N PHE A 56 -1.58 -0.54 9.77
CA PHE A 56 -1.45 0.40 10.87
C PHE A 56 -2.72 0.41 11.73
N PRO A 57 -2.58 0.62 13.06
CA PRO A 57 -3.71 0.57 13.98
C PRO A 57 -4.67 1.75 13.86
N SER A 58 -4.26 2.85 13.22
CA SER A 58 -5.08 4.06 13.10
C SER A 58 -4.72 4.88 11.86
N GLN A 59 -5.63 5.77 11.45
CA GLN A 59 -5.42 6.70 10.35
C GLN A 59 -4.19 7.57 10.56
N GLY A 60 -4.03 8.12 11.77
CA GLY A 60 -2.89 8.97 12.12
C GLY A 60 -1.56 8.22 12.06
N ALA A 61 -1.53 6.95 12.48
CA ALA A 61 -0.34 6.12 12.33
C ALA A 61 -0.01 5.89 10.84
N ALA A 62 -1.01 5.55 10.02
CA ALA A 62 -0.83 5.33 8.59
C ALA A 62 -0.36 6.60 7.86
N GLN A 63 -0.92 7.78 8.17
CA GLN A 63 -0.52 9.06 7.56
C GLN A 63 0.89 9.49 7.96
N ARG A 64 1.29 9.29 9.23
CA ARG A 64 2.68 9.54 9.66
C ARG A 64 3.65 8.62 8.95
N ALA A 65 3.30 7.35 8.83
CA ALA A 65 4.08 6.38 8.06
C ALA A 65 4.14 6.78 6.58
N GLU A 66 3.03 7.20 5.96
CA GLU A 66 3.03 7.68 4.57
C GLU A 66 3.99 8.87 4.37
N ALA A 67 3.95 9.86 5.27
CA ALA A 67 4.84 11.03 5.21
C ALA A 67 6.31 10.62 5.33
N ARG A 68 6.64 9.68 6.23
CA ARG A 68 7.98 9.12 6.37
C ARG A 68 8.39 8.34 5.12
N PHE A 69 7.51 7.49 4.61
CA PHE A 69 7.74 6.71 3.40
C PHE A 69 8.00 7.62 2.20
N ARG A 70 7.21 8.70 2.02
CA ARG A 70 7.42 9.69 0.96
C ARG A 70 8.80 10.33 1.01
N ARG A 71 9.32 10.63 2.21
CA ARG A 71 10.66 11.20 2.44
C ARG A 71 11.81 10.20 2.18
N LEU A 72 11.54 8.90 2.10
CA LEU A 72 12.60 7.93 1.83
C LEU A 72 13.15 8.05 0.40
N PRO A 73 14.46 7.82 0.21
CA PRO A 73 15.06 7.67 -1.10
C PRO A 73 14.40 6.54 -1.90
N ARG A 74 14.35 6.67 -3.23
CA ARG A 74 13.77 5.65 -4.13
C ARG A 74 14.37 4.27 -3.89
N ALA A 75 15.69 4.17 -3.71
CA ALA A 75 16.37 2.90 -3.42
C ALA A 75 15.83 2.22 -2.14
N ARG A 76 15.62 2.99 -1.06
CA ARG A 76 15.07 2.44 0.19
C ARG A 76 13.62 2.00 0.06
N LYS A 77 12.80 2.74 -0.70
CA LYS A 77 11.42 2.34 -1.02
C LYS A 77 11.41 1.00 -1.75
N LEU A 78 12.24 0.87 -2.78
CA LEU A 78 12.36 -0.37 -3.55
C LEU A 78 12.87 -1.53 -2.69
N ALA A 79 13.85 -1.30 -1.81
CA ALA A 79 14.33 -2.33 -0.89
C ALA A 79 13.24 -2.81 0.08
N LEU A 80 12.45 -1.88 0.65
CA LEU A 80 11.31 -2.23 1.53
C LEU A 80 10.26 -3.07 0.80
N ILE A 81 9.96 -2.70 -0.45
CA ILE A 81 9.02 -3.42 -1.32
C ILE A 81 9.57 -4.81 -1.66
N ALA A 82 10.82 -4.90 -2.12
CA ALA A 82 11.46 -6.14 -2.56
C ALA A 82 11.64 -7.14 -1.41
N GLN A 83 12.06 -6.66 -0.24
CA GLN A 83 12.28 -7.49 0.94
C GLN A 83 11.00 -7.76 1.73
N ARG A 84 9.85 -7.22 1.30
CA ARG A 84 8.53 -7.36 1.95
C ARG A 84 8.59 -7.07 3.46
N GLN A 85 9.44 -6.13 3.84
CA GLN A 85 9.69 -5.80 5.25
C GLN A 85 8.51 -5.02 5.84
N SER A 86 8.26 -5.23 7.13
CA SER A 86 7.38 -4.37 7.91
C SER A 86 7.92 -2.94 7.92
N PHE A 87 7.03 -1.95 7.78
CA PHE A 87 7.40 -0.53 7.78
C PHE A 87 6.73 0.17 8.97
N ASP A 88 7.55 0.78 9.83
CA ASP A 88 7.13 1.61 10.97
C ASP A 88 6.31 0.86 12.05
N GLY A 89 6.70 -0.37 12.36
CA GLY A 89 6.20 -1.13 13.51
C GLY A 89 5.64 -2.52 13.20
N ALA A 90 5.21 -3.22 14.25
CA ALA A 90 4.52 -4.50 14.14
C ALA A 90 3.10 -4.28 13.56
N PRO A 91 2.64 -5.14 12.63
CA PRO A 91 1.29 -5.04 12.09
C PRO A 91 0.26 -5.27 13.21
N PRO A 92 -0.87 -4.53 13.22
CA PRO A 92 -1.97 -4.80 14.14
C PRO A 92 -2.51 -6.23 13.94
N GLU A 93 -3.05 -6.84 15.00
CA GLU A 93 -3.58 -8.21 14.97
C GLU A 93 -4.69 -8.42 13.93
N ASN A 94 -5.43 -7.36 13.62
CA ASN A 94 -6.51 -7.30 12.63
C ASN A 94 -6.02 -6.89 11.24
N CYS A 95 -4.71 -6.81 11.02
CA CYS A 95 -4.15 -6.70 9.67
C CYS A 95 -4.66 -7.89 8.86
N PRO A 96 -5.23 -7.69 7.66
CA PRO A 96 -5.57 -8.80 6.80
C PRO A 96 -4.29 -9.60 6.57
N ARG A 97 -4.15 -10.72 7.28
CA ARG A 97 -3.08 -11.67 7.06
C ARG A 97 -3.23 -12.00 5.59
N ARG A 98 -2.23 -11.64 4.78
CA ARG A 98 -2.19 -12.14 3.41
C ARG A 98 -2.45 -13.63 3.56
N SER A 99 -3.55 -14.11 2.96
CA SER A 99 -3.76 -15.53 2.77
C SER A 99 -2.41 -16.09 2.36
N PRO A 100 -1.87 -17.11 3.04
CA PRO A 100 -0.62 -17.71 2.62
C PRO A 100 -0.82 -17.99 1.13
N LEU A 101 0.04 -17.40 0.31
CA LEU A 101 0.12 -17.80 -1.09
C LEU A 101 0.34 -19.31 -0.98
N THR A 102 -0.70 -20.07 -1.30
CA THR A 102 -0.70 -21.51 -1.28
C THR A 102 0.53 -21.93 -2.06
N THR A 103 1.55 -22.41 -1.36
CA THR A 103 2.61 -23.18 -1.98
C THR A 103 1.94 -24.49 -2.38
N SER A 104 1.28 -24.50 -3.53
CA SER A 104 1.06 -25.74 -4.28
C SER A 104 2.40 -26.07 -4.90
N ALA A 105 3.11 -27.01 -4.26
CA ALA A 105 3.99 -27.93 -4.94
C ALA A 105 3.16 -29.14 -5.39
#